data_AF-A0A833L145-F1
#
_entry.id   AF-A0A833L145-F1
#
_cell.length_a   1.000
_cell.length_b   1.000
_cell.length_c   1.000
_cell.angle_alpha   90.00
_cell.angle_beta   90.00
_cell.angle_gamma   90.00
#
_symmetry.space_group_name_H-M   'P 1'
#
loop_
_entity.id
_entity.type
_entity.pdbx_description
1 polymer ?
#
loop_
_entity_poly.entity_id
_entity_poly.type
_entity_poly.pdbx_seq_one_letter_code
_entity_poly.pdbx_strand_id
1 'polypeptide(L)'
;MPDTLELVMPDKVHRNTAKDFNRYPFKNSSIRVSNLEEILRATPSTNVIDKSTQKQKLFAEINGIVLKCKVKNWDGYGASPISELSAVYAKDFIDLMRDNLPLPEATPQPDGELGLEWCTRNYHFALSISDEKEITYAIHKPKGKNRGVLCFDSFKLPIEIELFINEIAYDSYEE
;
A
#
# COMPACT_ATOMS: atom_id res chain seq x y z
N MET A 1 23.85 10.95 58.13
CA MET A 1 23.00 9.76 57.94
C MET A 1 21.68 9.98 58.66
N PRO A 2 20.56 9.53 58.09
CA PRO A 2 19.87 10.05 56.90
C PRO A 2 18.96 11.25 57.25
N ASP A 3 18.67 12.11 56.27
CA ASP A 3 17.72 13.21 56.39
C ASP A 3 16.33 12.74 55.98
N THR A 4 15.36 12.96 56.86
CA THR A 4 13.95 12.61 56.72
C THR A 4 13.20 13.81 56.12
N LEU A 5 12.50 13.60 55.00
CA LEU A 5 11.51 14.55 54.49
C LEU A 5 10.21 13.80 54.12
N GLU A 6 9.34 13.62 55.11
CA GLU A 6 7.90 13.88 54.96
C GLU A 6 7.74 15.42 54.98
N LEU A 7 6.80 16.10 54.35
CA LEU A 7 5.51 15.80 53.75
C LEU A 7 5.17 17.01 52.84
N VAL A 8 4.17 16.87 51.95
CA VAL A 8 3.12 17.85 51.60
C VAL A 8 2.78 17.76 50.10
N MET A 9 1.62 17.17 49.82
CA MET A 9 0.87 17.41 48.59
C MET A 9 0.16 18.77 48.67
N PRO A 10 -0.17 19.36 47.52
CA PRO A 10 -1.57 19.73 47.33
C PRO A 10 -2.15 19.33 45.97
N ASP A 11 -3.34 18.73 46.09
CA ASP A 11 -4.52 18.70 45.23
C ASP A 11 -4.53 19.29 43.80
N LYS A 12 -5.06 18.43 42.91
CA LYS A 12 -6.00 18.70 41.79
C LYS A 12 -5.59 19.67 40.69
N VAL A 13 -5.21 19.10 39.53
CA VAL A 13 -5.53 19.70 38.22
C VAL A 13 -6.06 18.63 37.24
N HIS A 14 -7.38 18.66 37.10
CA HIS A 14 -8.20 18.47 35.89
C HIS A 14 -8.06 17.21 34.99
N ARG A 15 -9.17 16.46 34.98
CA ARG A 15 -9.65 15.60 33.90
C ARG A 15 -9.83 16.40 32.59
N ASN A 16 -9.96 15.63 31.50
CA ASN A 16 -10.47 15.96 30.14
C ASN A 16 -9.40 16.42 29.14
N THR A 17 -9.33 15.92 27.90
CA THR A 17 -10.36 15.20 27.12
C THR A 17 -9.70 14.45 25.96
N ALA A 18 -10.14 13.21 25.76
CA ALA A 18 -10.17 12.58 24.44
C ALA A 18 -11.06 13.44 23.51
N LYS A 19 -10.42 14.26 22.68
CA LYS A 19 -10.95 14.95 21.50
C LYS A 19 -9.75 14.92 20.56
N ASP A 20 -9.68 14.00 19.60
CA ASP A 20 -10.00 14.36 18.21
C ASP A 20 -10.31 13.15 17.30
N PHE A 21 -10.73 12.01 17.85
CA PHE A 21 -11.11 10.84 17.04
C PHE A 21 -12.53 10.89 16.43
N ASN A 22 -13.19 12.05 16.41
CA ASN A 22 -14.61 12.16 16.05
C ASN A 22 -14.87 12.98 14.77
N ARG A 23 -14.11 12.71 13.70
CA ARG A 23 -14.38 13.28 12.36
C ARG A 23 -15.08 12.33 11.38
N TYR A 24 -15.45 11.13 11.81
CA TYR A 24 -16.24 10.19 11.01
C TYR A 24 -17.63 9.97 11.62
N PRO A 25 -18.72 10.46 10.99
CA PRO A 25 -20.06 10.23 11.50
C PRO A 25 -20.56 8.84 11.06
N PHE A 26 -20.26 7.79 11.81
CA PHE A 26 -21.05 6.56 11.75
C PHE A 26 -22.27 6.72 12.67
N LYS A 27 -23.40 7.13 12.10
CA LYS A 27 -24.70 7.06 12.78
C LYS A 27 -25.16 5.60 12.80
N ASN A 28 -25.13 4.99 13.99
CA ASN A 28 -25.88 3.77 14.27
C ASN A 28 -27.37 4.04 14.11
N SER A 29 -28.02 3.36 13.16
CA SER A 29 -29.47 3.21 13.15
C SER A 29 -29.80 1.72 13.04
N SER A 30 -30.64 1.28 13.96
CA SER A 30 -31.16 -0.08 14.09
C SER A 30 -31.98 -0.43 12.85
N ILE A 31 -31.48 -1.30 11.98
CA ILE A 31 -32.23 -1.80 10.82
C ILE A 31 -33.01 -3.05 11.25
N ARG A 32 -34.34 -2.93 11.30
CA ARG A 32 -35.23 -4.09 11.27
C ARG A 32 -35.11 -4.74 9.89
N VAL A 33 -34.53 -5.93 9.83
CA VAL A 33 -34.45 -6.72 8.60
C VAL A 33 -35.77 -7.45 8.41
N SER A 34 -36.66 -6.88 7.59
CA SER A 34 -37.80 -7.59 7.02
C SER A 34 -37.63 -7.62 5.52
N ASN A 35 -37.56 -8.85 4.98
CA ASN A 35 -37.34 -9.27 3.59
C ASN A 35 -35.88 -9.41 3.13
N LEU A 36 -35.31 -10.61 3.34
CA LEU A 36 -34.03 -11.05 2.78
C LEU A 36 -34.12 -11.46 1.29
N GLU A 37 -35.32 -11.66 0.76
CA GLU A 37 -35.55 -12.19 -0.61
C GLU A 37 -35.46 -11.13 -1.73
N GLU A 38 -35.45 -9.84 -1.37
CA GLU A 38 -35.42 -8.74 -2.36
C GLU A 38 -34.00 -8.25 -2.65
N ILE A 39 -33.05 -8.46 -1.72
CA ILE A 39 -31.64 -8.09 -1.87
C ILE A 39 -30.91 -9.04 -2.84
N LEU A 40 -31.35 -10.29 -2.97
CA LEU A 40 -30.73 -11.28 -3.85
C LEU A 40 -31.05 -11.11 -5.35
N ARG A 41 -31.97 -10.20 -5.72
CA ARG A 41 -32.35 -9.98 -7.13
C ARG A 41 -31.75 -8.73 -7.78
N ALA A 42 -31.01 -7.92 -7.04
CA ALA A 42 -30.23 -6.82 -7.60
C ALA A 42 -28.79 -7.30 -7.89
N THR A 43 -28.56 -7.71 -9.15
CA THR A 43 -27.27 -7.80 -9.88
C THR A 43 -25.98 -7.96 -9.07
N PRO A 44 -25.16 -9.01 -9.29
CA PRO A 44 -23.80 -9.01 -8.75
C PRO A 44 -23.04 -7.83 -9.36
N SER A 45 -22.73 -6.89 -8.47
CA SER A 45 -21.95 -5.68 -8.66
C SER A 45 -20.76 -5.91 -9.61
N THR A 46 -20.78 -5.20 -10.73
CA THR A 46 -19.77 -5.20 -11.79
C THR A 46 -18.35 -4.80 -11.34
N ASN A 47 -18.18 -4.33 -10.10
CA ASN A 47 -16.90 -3.81 -9.60
C ASN A 47 -15.96 -4.88 -8.98
N VAL A 48 -16.48 -5.94 -8.37
CA VAL A 48 -15.64 -6.93 -7.65
C VAL A 48 -14.93 -7.89 -8.62
N ILE A 49 -15.60 -8.25 -9.71
CA ILE A 49 -15.07 -9.17 -10.74
C ILE A 49 -13.92 -8.49 -11.53
N ASP A 50 -13.98 -7.16 -11.70
CA ASP A 50 -13.01 -6.40 -12.49
C ASP A 50 -11.64 -6.33 -11.80
N LYS A 51 -11.56 -5.99 -10.51
CA LYS A 51 -10.27 -5.85 -9.80
C LYS A 51 -9.51 -7.17 -9.64
N SER A 52 -10.21 -8.27 -9.34
CA SER A 52 -9.59 -9.61 -9.33
C SER A 52 -8.99 -9.96 -10.69
N THR A 53 -9.71 -9.64 -11.77
CA THR A 53 -9.24 -9.83 -13.14
C THR A 53 -8.04 -8.93 -13.45
N GLN A 54 -8.01 -7.69 -12.97
CA GLN A 54 -6.87 -6.78 -13.14
C GLN A 54 -5.62 -7.27 -12.40
N LYS A 55 -5.76 -7.75 -11.14
CA LYS A 55 -4.64 -8.36 -10.41
C LYS A 55 -4.08 -9.57 -11.17
N GLN A 56 -4.94 -10.44 -11.70
CA GLN A 56 -4.52 -11.59 -12.50
C GLN A 56 -3.76 -11.17 -13.77
N LYS A 57 -4.21 -10.12 -14.46
CA LYS A 57 -3.48 -9.56 -15.62
C LYS A 57 -2.10 -9.05 -15.22
N LEU A 58 -2.00 -8.30 -14.12
CA LEU A 58 -0.73 -7.82 -13.59
C LEU A 58 0.20 -8.97 -13.19
N PHE A 59 -0.32 -10.06 -12.62
CA PHE A 59 0.49 -11.24 -12.32
C PHE A 59 1.01 -11.94 -13.57
N ALA A 60 0.19 -12.02 -14.62
CA ALA A 60 0.62 -12.53 -15.92
C ALA A 60 1.70 -11.64 -16.55
N GLU A 61 1.58 -10.32 -16.42
CA GLU A 61 2.59 -9.35 -16.86
C GLU A 61 3.92 -9.54 -16.13
N ILE A 62 3.89 -9.63 -14.80
CA ILE A 62 5.07 -9.92 -13.98
C ILE A 62 5.75 -11.22 -14.42
N ASN A 63 4.97 -12.29 -14.66
CA ASN A 63 5.52 -13.54 -15.18
C ASN A 63 6.17 -13.34 -16.56
N GLY A 64 5.55 -12.54 -17.42
CA GLY A 64 6.10 -12.17 -18.72
C GLY A 64 7.43 -11.42 -18.61
N ILE A 65 7.54 -10.49 -17.67
CA ILE A 65 8.77 -9.75 -17.36
C ILE A 65 9.88 -10.72 -16.94
N VAL A 66 9.61 -11.57 -15.95
CA VAL A 66 10.58 -12.57 -15.47
C VAL A 66 11.09 -13.42 -16.64
N LEU A 67 10.21 -13.92 -17.50
CA LEU A 67 10.61 -14.75 -18.64
C LEU A 67 11.46 -14.02 -19.67
N LYS A 68 11.15 -12.74 -19.95
CA LYS A 68 11.88 -11.90 -20.91
C LYS A 68 13.23 -11.45 -20.37
N CYS A 69 13.31 -11.20 -19.06
CA CYS A 69 14.46 -10.60 -18.40
C CYS A 69 15.27 -11.59 -17.55
N LYS A 70 15.09 -12.91 -17.73
CA LYS A 70 15.82 -13.97 -17.00
C LYS A 70 17.28 -14.17 -17.42
N VAL A 71 17.75 -13.46 -18.44
CA VAL A 71 19.13 -13.57 -18.94
C VAL A 71 19.83 -12.23 -18.72
N LYS A 72 21.13 -12.29 -18.38
CA LYS A 72 21.98 -11.10 -18.27
C LYS A 72 21.91 -10.26 -19.55
N ASN A 73 22.06 -8.95 -19.39
CA ASN A 73 22.09 -7.97 -20.47
C ASN A 73 20.81 -7.98 -21.32
N TRP A 74 19.65 -8.25 -20.72
CA TRP A 74 18.36 -8.27 -21.43
C TRP A 74 17.96 -6.90 -22.01
N ASP A 75 18.54 -5.82 -21.48
CA ASP A 75 18.35 -4.44 -21.92
C ASP A 75 19.41 -3.97 -22.93
N GLY A 76 20.49 -4.73 -23.12
CA GLY A 76 21.65 -4.32 -23.93
C GLY A 76 22.63 -3.37 -23.23
N TYR A 77 22.42 -3.05 -21.95
CA TYR A 77 23.25 -2.13 -21.15
C TYR A 77 23.85 -2.77 -19.90
N GLY A 78 23.84 -4.10 -19.83
CA GLY A 78 24.50 -4.89 -18.79
C GLY A 78 23.59 -5.28 -17.63
N ALA A 79 22.26 -5.20 -17.78
CA ALA A 79 21.33 -5.56 -16.71
C ALA A 79 21.56 -6.98 -16.15
N SER A 80 21.35 -7.14 -14.85
CA SER A 80 21.24 -8.43 -14.20
C SER A 80 19.96 -9.16 -14.62
N PRO A 81 19.92 -10.50 -14.53
CA PRO A 81 18.68 -11.24 -14.65
C PRO A 81 17.71 -10.81 -13.56
N ILE A 82 16.42 -10.70 -13.89
CA ILE A 82 15.40 -10.45 -12.88
C ILE A 82 15.33 -11.63 -11.91
N SER A 83 15.35 -11.32 -10.61
CA SER A 83 15.22 -12.27 -9.53
C SER A 83 13.78 -12.80 -9.43
N GLU A 84 13.63 -14.12 -9.45
CA GLU A 84 12.33 -14.76 -9.26
C GLU A 84 11.76 -14.46 -7.86
N LEU A 85 12.61 -14.33 -6.84
CA LEU A 85 12.19 -13.99 -5.47
C LEU A 85 11.62 -12.57 -5.41
N SER A 86 12.30 -11.61 -6.06
CA SER A 86 11.79 -10.24 -6.18
C SER A 86 10.40 -10.21 -6.83
N ALA A 87 10.19 -10.99 -7.89
CA ALA A 87 8.90 -11.11 -8.54
C ALA A 87 7.82 -11.78 -7.67
N VAL A 88 8.19 -12.76 -6.84
CA VAL A 88 7.28 -13.36 -5.84
C VAL A 88 6.86 -12.31 -4.82
N TYR A 89 7.81 -11.57 -4.25
CA TYR A 89 7.49 -10.57 -3.23
C TYR A 89 6.69 -9.39 -3.78
N ALA A 90 6.89 -9.00 -5.03
CA ALA A 90 6.03 -8.01 -5.68
C ALA A 90 4.58 -8.49 -5.82
N LYS A 91 4.36 -9.77 -6.13
CA LYS A 91 3.00 -10.33 -6.16
C LYS A 91 2.38 -10.39 -4.76
N ASP A 92 3.15 -10.81 -3.75
CA ASP A 92 2.70 -10.78 -2.35
C ASP A 92 2.29 -9.36 -1.96
N PHE A 93 3.10 -8.36 -2.33
CA PHE A 93 2.80 -6.94 -2.10
C PHE A 93 1.46 -6.53 -2.75
N ILE A 94 1.25 -6.87 -4.02
CA ILE A 94 0.02 -6.57 -4.77
C ILE A 94 -1.20 -7.30 -4.17
N ASP A 95 -1.04 -8.54 -3.71
CA ASP A 95 -2.12 -9.30 -3.08
C ASP A 95 -2.58 -8.64 -1.78
N LEU A 96 -1.65 -8.07 -1.01
CA LEU A 96 -1.94 -7.33 0.22
C LEU A 96 -2.58 -5.95 -0.01
N MET A 97 -2.59 -5.43 -1.24
CA MET A 97 -3.25 -4.17 -1.56
C MET A 97 -4.77 -4.30 -1.47
N ARG A 98 -5.40 -3.33 -0.77
CA ARG A 98 -6.85 -3.20 -0.69
C ARG A 98 -7.46 -2.96 -2.08
N ASP A 99 -8.66 -3.47 -2.31
CA ASP A 99 -9.31 -3.44 -3.63
C ASP A 99 -9.63 -2.03 -4.15
N ASN A 100 -9.71 -1.04 -3.26
CA ASN A 100 -9.99 0.35 -3.60
C ASN A 100 -8.74 1.16 -3.99
N LEU A 101 -7.54 0.55 -3.94
CA LEU A 101 -6.29 1.21 -4.32
C LEU A 101 -5.98 0.99 -5.81
N PRO A 102 -5.35 1.97 -6.48
CA PRO A 102 -4.87 1.80 -7.85
C PRO A 102 -3.79 0.72 -7.89
N LEU A 103 -3.84 -0.14 -8.89
CA LEU A 103 -2.77 -1.13 -9.12
C LEU A 103 -1.56 -0.43 -9.76
N PRO A 104 -0.34 -0.87 -9.45
CA PRO A 104 0.87 -0.34 -10.08
C PRO A 104 1.05 -0.88 -11.51
N GLU A 105 1.94 -0.24 -12.25
CA GLU A 105 2.65 -0.81 -13.39
C GLU A 105 3.90 -1.55 -12.89
N ALA A 106 4.23 -2.71 -13.48
CA ALA A 106 5.40 -3.49 -13.11
C ALA A 106 6.55 -3.26 -14.09
N THR A 107 7.74 -2.92 -13.56
CA THR A 107 8.90 -2.55 -14.38
C THR A 107 10.14 -3.35 -13.96
N PRO A 108 10.81 -4.08 -14.87
CA PRO A 108 12.08 -4.72 -14.55
C PRO A 108 13.18 -3.68 -14.30
N GLN A 109 13.92 -3.82 -13.21
CA GLN A 109 15.06 -2.96 -12.90
C GLN A 109 16.39 -3.58 -13.37
N PRO A 110 17.37 -2.77 -13.82
CA PRO A 110 18.64 -3.29 -14.33
C PRO A 110 19.49 -4.04 -13.30
N ASP A 111 19.26 -3.84 -12.00
CA ASP A 111 19.94 -4.52 -10.91
C ASP A 111 19.43 -5.95 -10.66
N GLY A 112 18.31 -6.33 -11.28
CA GLY A 112 17.67 -7.64 -11.11
C GLY A 112 16.45 -7.59 -10.20
N GLU A 113 16.06 -6.43 -9.70
CA GLU A 113 14.84 -6.25 -8.92
C GLU A 113 13.62 -6.00 -9.83
N LEU A 114 12.44 -6.24 -9.28
CA LEU A 114 11.17 -5.85 -9.89
C LEU A 114 10.66 -4.57 -9.21
N GLY A 115 10.43 -3.56 -10.03
CA GLY A 115 9.83 -2.30 -9.66
C GLY A 115 8.31 -2.30 -9.81
N LEU A 116 7.64 -1.53 -8.96
CA LEU A 116 6.22 -1.19 -9.02
C LEU A 116 6.09 0.34 -9.06
N GLU A 117 5.34 0.85 -10.02
CA GLU A 117 5.23 2.28 -10.30
C GLU A 117 3.77 2.74 -10.35
N TRP A 118 3.51 3.90 -9.77
CA TRP A 118 2.25 4.64 -9.86
C TRP A 118 2.54 6.03 -10.41
N CYS A 119 1.99 6.30 -11.58
CA CYS A 119 2.15 7.55 -12.30
C CYS A 119 0.78 8.22 -12.46
N THR A 120 0.60 9.37 -11.84
CA THR A 120 -0.51 10.30 -12.14
C THR A 120 0.05 11.61 -12.67
N ARG A 121 -0.82 12.57 -12.96
CA ARG A 121 -0.40 13.91 -13.36
C ARG A 121 0.47 14.59 -12.30
N ASN A 122 0.16 14.36 -11.03
CA ASN A 122 0.77 15.08 -9.90
C ASN A 122 1.75 14.20 -9.11
N TYR A 123 1.65 12.88 -9.24
CA TYR A 123 2.44 11.93 -8.45
C TYR A 123 3.26 11.01 -9.35
N HIS A 124 4.50 10.78 -8.95
CA HIS A 124 5.33 9.71 -9.47
C HIS A 124 5.88 8.93 -8.28
N PHE A 125 5.33 7.75 -8.03
CA PHE A 125 5.75 6.87 -6.95
C PHE A 125 6.29 5.57 -7.52
N ALA A 126 7.55 5.30 -7.23
CA ALA A 126 8.22 4.07 -7.61
C ALA A 126 8.74 3.37 -6.37
N LEU A 127 8.62 2.04 -6.35
CA LEU A 127 9.30 1.21 -5.38
C LEU A 127 9.89 -0.02 -6.08
N SER A 128 11.02 -0.51 -5.60
CA SER A 128 11.59 -1.80 -5.98
C SER A 128 11.61 -2.72 -4.76
N ILE A 129 11.50 -4.02 -5.00
CA ILE A 129 11.54 -5.02 -3.93
C ILE A 129 12.69 -5.97 -4.21
N SER A 130 13.68 -6.02 -3.33
CA SER A 130 14.83 -6.91 -3.46
C SER A 130 14.49 -8.36 -3.13
N ASP A 131 15.40 -9.28 -3.44
CA ASP A 131 15.30 -10.69 -3.02
C ASP A 131 15.57 -10.91 -1.53
N GLU A 132 16.06 -9.89 -0.83
CA GLU A 132 16.24 -9.84 0.62
C GLU A 132 15.03 -9.23 1.35
N LYS A 133 13.91 -9.03 0.64
CA LYS A 133 12.68 -8.41 1.17
C LYS A 133 12.88 -6.95 1.63
N GLU A 134 13.79 -6.24 1.00
CA GLU A 134 13.94 -4.80 1.18
C GLU A 134 13.12 -4.05 0.13
N ILE A 135 12.37 -3.04 0.54
CA ILE A 135 11.69 -2.10 -0.34
C ILE A 135 12.51 -0.82 -0.39
N THR A 136 13.05 -0.51 -1.55
CA THR A 136 13.56 0.84 -1.83
C THR A 136 12.48 1.63 -2.55
N TYR A 137 12.21 2.85 -2.10
CA TYR A 137 11.12 3.66 -2.68
C TYR A 137 11.50 5.13 -2.87
N ALA A 138 10.84 5.76 -3.83
CA ALA A 138 10.88 7.18 -4.07
C ALA A 138 9.52 7.69 -4.56
N ILE A 139 9.02 8.77 -3.95
CA ILE A 139 7.81 9.48 -4.35
C ILE A 139 8.13 10.94 -4.66
N HIS A 140 7.65 11.40 -5.80
CA HIS A 140 7.57 12.81 -6.18
C HIS A 140 6.10 13.22 -6.14
N LYS A 141 5.82 14.34 -5.49
CA LYS A 141 4.48 14.89 -5.29
C LYS A 141 4.50 16.41 -5.32
N PRO A 142 3.35 17.11 -5.45
CA PRO A 142 3.34 18.57 -5.59
C PRO A 142 4.03 19.31 -4.43
N LYS A 143 3.95 18.74 -3.22
CA LYS A 143 4.51 19.31 -1.99
C LYS A 143 5.96 18.89 -1.71
N GLY A 144 6.60 18.15 -2.62
CA GLY A 144 8.01 17.76 -2.50
C GLY A 144 8.28 16.31 -2.88
N LYS A 145 9.38 15.76 -2.36
CA LYS A 145 9.79 14.37 -2.61
C LYS A 145 10.11 13.65 -1.31
N ASN A 146 9.89 12.35 -1.28
CA ASN A 146 10.30 11.46 -0.19
C ASN A 146 10.94 10.21 -0.78
N ARG A 147 11.92 9.63 -0.08
CA ARG A 147 12.58 8.38 -0.45
C ARG A 147 13.02 7.67 0.80
N GLY A 148 13.10 6.34 0.72
CA GLY A 148 13.54 5.56 1.86
C GLY A 148 13.68 4.09 1.53
N VAL A 149 13.99 3.35 2.58
CA VAL A 149 14.20 1.91 2.57
C VAL A 149 13.39 1.32 3.71
N LEU A 150 12.65 0.24 3.47
CA LEU A 150 11.81 -0.45 4.44
C LEU A 150 11.98 -1.96 4.30
N CYS A 151 11.76 -2.72 5.37
CA CYS A 151 11.64 -4.18 5.26
C CYS A 151 10.20 -4.57 4.93
N PHE A 152 10.03 -5.63 4.14
CA PHE A 152 8.72 -6.18 3.77
C PHE A 152 8.58 -7.63 4.24
N ASP A 153 7.71 -7.87 5.21
CA ASP A 153 7.56 -9.21 5.78
C ASP A 153 6.71 -10.17 4.91
N SER A 154 6.10 -9.69 3.82
CA SER A 154 5.13 -10.40 2.97
C SER A 154 3.80 -10.72 3.66
N PHE A 155 3.53 -10.16 4.84
CA PHE A 155 2.27 -10.37 5.59
C PHE A 155 1.44 -9.10 5.71
N LYS A 156 2.07 -7.92 5.66
CA LYS A 156 1.38 -6.63 5.69
C LYS A 156 2.08 -5.60 4.81
N LEU A 157 1.30 -4.70 4.25
CA LEU A 157 1.86 -3.50 3.61
C LEU A 157 2.48 -2.59 4.68
N PRO A 158 3.70 -2.08 4.49
CA PRO A 158 4.25 -1.04 5.34
C PRO A 158 3.33 0.19 5.34
N ILE A 159 3.05 0.73 6.53
CA ILE A 159 2.04 1.79 6.70
C ILE A 159 2.42 3.05 5.92
N GLU A 160 3.70 3.35 5.80
CA GLU A 160 4.23 4.48 5.04
C GLU A 160 3.86 4.38 3.56
N ILE A 161 3.99 3.18 2.99
CA ILE A 161 3.70 2.91 1.60
C ILE A 161 2.19 2.97 1.36
N GLU A 162 1.40 2.40 2.27
CA GLU A 162 -0.06 2.47 2.19
C GLU A 162 -0.56 3.92 2.21
N LEU A 163 0.04 4.79 3.03
CA LEU A 163 -0.31 6.22 3.06
C LEU A 163 -0.03 6.91 1.72
N PHE A 164 1.09 6.61 1.06
CA PHE A 164 1.40 7.17 -0.25
C PHE A 164 0.45 6.70 -1.35
N ILE A 165 0.12 5.40 -1.39
CA ILE A 165 -0.81 4.86 -2.39
C ILE A 165 -2.21 5.46 -2.18
N ASN A 166 -2.63 5.68 -0.93
CA ASN A 166 -3.89 6.39 -0.66
C ASN A 166 -3.84 7.85 -1.14
N GLU A 167 -2.75 8.58 -0.90
CA GLU A 167 -2.56 9.96 -1.39
C GLU A 167 -2.72 10.04 -2.92
N ILE A 168 -2.15 9.08 -3.65
CA ILE A 168 -2.27 8.94 -5.11
C ILE A 168 -3.71 8.61 -5.53
N ALA A 169 -4.37 7.71 -4.79
CA ALA A 169 -5.75 7.33 -5.07
C ALA A 169 -6.68 8.55 -4.95
N TYR A 170 -6.54 9.38 -3.91
CA TYR A 170 -7.35 10.58 -3.73
C TYR A 170 -7.16 11.62 -4.83
N ASP A 171 -5.93 11.84 -5.31
CA ASP A 171 -5.63 12.73 -6.45
C ASP A 171 -6.38 12.30 -7.71
N SER A 172 -6.52 10.99 -7.92
CA SER A 172 -7.18 10.42 -9.10
C SER A 172 -8.71 10.56 -9.09
N TYR A 173 -9.33 10.94 -7.97
CA TYR A 173 -10.79 11.14 -7.84
C TYR A 173 -11.22 12.60 -7.90
N GLU A 174 -10.30 13.56 -7.85
CA GLU A 174 -10.62 15.00 -7.97
C GLU A 174 -10.57 15.51 -9.44
N GLU A 175 -10.38 14.61 -10.41
CA GLU A 175 -10.49 14.84 -11.86
C GLU A 175 -11.89 14.52 -12.41
#